data_AF-A0A953ASP5-F1
#
_entry.id   AF-A0A953ASP5-F1
#
_cell.length_a   1.000
_cell.length_b   1.000
_cell.length_c   1.000
_cell.angle_alpha   90.00
_cell.angle_beta   90.00
_cell.angle_gamma   90.00
#
_symmetry.space_group_name_H-M   'P 1'
#
loop_
_entity.id
_entity.type
_entity.pdbx_description
1 polymer ?
#
loop_
_entity_poly.entity_id
_entity_poly.type
_entity_poly.pdbx_seq_one_letter_code
_entity_poly.pdbx_strand_id
1 'polypeptide(L)'
;MAFGSGVAHQVSSILSLGDIVEPLFDRRHGRADHPETAKETGLGGGKTDSAHRALSARQYLYQLNLEARALTRAEALEAVVGVTGDEVRRVARVLARLRGRYLARVIDLGTAERKTLTEVEYTDLRRAREQYEELEHGFTQLKAAIEAGEIDLEGMRSD
;
A
#
# COMPACT_ATOMS: atom_id res chain seq x y z
N MET A 1 -34.47 33.18 9.66
CA MET A 1 -34.34 32.28 10.83
C MET A 1 -34.49 30.87 10.29
N ALA A 2 -33.58 29.90 10.40
CA ALA A 2 -32.30 29.75 11.08
C ALA A 2 -31.41 28.76 10.26
N PHE A 3 -30.11 28.77 10.58
CA PHE A 3 -28.98 28.07 9.94
C PHE A 3 -29.02 26.53 10.07
N GLY A 4 -28.28 25.84 9.19
CA GLY A 4 -27.82 24.46 9.41
C GLY A 4 -26.95 23.91 8.27
N SER A 5 -25.63 23.87 8.49
CA SER A 5 -24.55 23.21 7.73
C SER A 5 -24.91 21.79 7.26
N GLY A 6 -24.51 21.27 6.10
CA GLY A 6 -23.15 21.26 5.55
C GLY A 6 -22.40 20.02 6.03
N VAL A 7 -22.46 18.90 5.29
CA VAL A 7 -21.52 17.77 5.43
C VAL A 7 -21.26 17.16 4.05
N ALA A 8 -20.10 17.46 3.51
CA ALA A 8 -19.49 16.75 2.39
C ALA A 8 -18.97 15.40 2.91
N HIS A 9 -19.47 14.29 2.38
CA HIS A 9 -18.84 12.99 2.63
C HIS A 9 -17.71 12.78 1.62
N GLN A 10 -16.52 13.07 2.14
CA GLN A 10 -15.21 12.85 1.56
C GLN A 10 -14.97 11.35 1.36
N VAL A 11 -14.42 11.03 0.19
CA VAL A 11 -13.95 9.70 -0.19
C VAL A 11 -12.76 9.34 0.69
N SER A 12 -12.84 8.25 1.46
CA SER A 12 -11.68 7.69 2.17
C SER A 12 -10.75 7.05 1.15
N SER A 13 -9.73 7.80 0.73
CA SER A 13 -8.54 7.25 0.09
C SER A 13 -7.75 6.47 1.14
N ILE A 14 -7.66 5.15 0.96
CA ILE A 14 -6.71 4.31 1.70
C ILE A 14 -5.32 4.72 1.20
N LEU A 15 -4.57 5.36 2.09
CA LEU A 15 -3.20 5.78 1.86
C LEU A 15 -2.32 4.55 1.66
N SER A 16 -1.68 4.48 0.49
CA SER A 16 -0.55 3.59 0.23
C SER A 16 0.55 3.89 1.25
N LEU A 17 1.16 2.84 1.82
CA LEU A 17 2.13 2.89 2.92
C LEU A 17 3.47 3.58 2.57
N GLY A 18 3.56 4.29 1.43
CA GLY A 18 4.79 4.88 0.88
C GLY A 18 4.98 6.37 1.09
N ASP A 19 3.96 7.13 1.52
CA ASP A 19 3.99 8.61 1.43
C ASP A 19 4.29 9.36 2.75
N ILE A 20 4.70 8.66 3.83
CA ILE A 20 5.00 9.30 5.11
C ILE A 20 6.50 9.58 5.25
N VAL A 21 7.09 10.41 4.39
CA VAL A 21 8.34 11.10 4.70
C VAL A 21 8.41 12.46 3.98
N GLU A 22 8.11 13.54 4.69
CA GLU A 22 8.74 14.84 4.43
C GLU A 22 9.27 15.47 5.75
N PRO A 23 10.31 16.31 5.68
CA PRO A 23 11.21 16.56 6.80
C PRO A 23 10.80 17.80 7.58
N LEU A 24 10.64 17.66 8.89
CA LEU A 24 10.32 18.79 9.76
C LEU A 24 11.31 18.93 10.90
N PHE A 25 12.49 19.52 10.67
CA PHE A 25 13.23 20.19 11.75
C PHE A 25 14.16 21.30 11.21
N ASP A 26 13.62 22.50 11.07
CA ASP A 26 14.36 23.76 11.27
C ASP A 26 13.69 24.54 12.40
N ARG A 27 14.36 24.58 13.57
CA ARG A 27 14.29 25.72 14.49
C ARG A 27 15.38 25.66 15.57
N ARG A 28 16.36 26.55 15.37
CA ARG A 28 17.18 27.29 16.35
C ARG A 28 16.92 27.03 17.85
N HIS A 29 17.99 26.72 18.58
CA HIS A 29 18.41 27.51 19.75
C HIS A 29 19.93 27.44 19.90
N GLY A 30 20.55 28.61 20.07
CA GLY A 30 21.94 28.74 20.41
C GLY A 30 22.16 28.99 21.91
N ARG A 31 23.45 28.87 22.27
CA ARG A 31 24.19 29.54 23.35
C ARG A 31 24.44 28.74 24.65
N ALA A 32 25.74 28.43 24.82
CA ALA A 32 26.64 28.55 26.00
C ALA A 32 26.18 27.94 27.34
N ASP A 33 27.00 27.32 28.19
CA ASP A 33 28.40 27.53 28.60
C ASP A 33 28.96 26.22 29.22
N HIS A 34 30.29 26.06 29.19
CA HIS A 34 31.01 25.11 30.06
C HIS A 34 30.96 25.59 31.53
N PRO A 35 31.12 24.66 32.50
CA PRO A 35 32.45 24.59 33.10
C PRO A 35 32.97 23.18 33.34
N GLU A 36 34.29 23.12 33.25
CA GLU A 36 35.21 22.03 33.52
C GLU A 36 35.42 21.87 35.03
N THR A 37 35.36 20.64 35.57
CA THR A 37 36.12 20.23 36.77
C THR A 37 36.48 18.76 36.68
N ALA A 38 37.72 18.46 37.03
CA ALA A 38 38.46 17.26 36.69
C ALA A 38 38.42 16.12 37.74
N LYS A 39 38.77 14.91 37.27
CA LYS A 39 39.74 13.91 37.80
C LYS A 39 39.25 12.49 38.08
N GLU A 40 39.87 11.60 37.31
CA GLU A 40 40.56 10.35 37.67
C GLU A 40 39.78 9.07 38.07
N THR A 41 39.95 8.11 37.15
CA THR A 41 40.34 6.71 37.36
C THR A 41 39.33 5.71 37.91
N GLY A 42 39.07 4.69 37.08
CA GLY A 42 38.49 3.42 37.48
C GLY A 42 38.29 2.51 36.27
N LEU A 43 39.34 1.77 35.89
CA LEU A 43 39.18 0.59 35.04
C LEU A 43 38.30 -0.41 35.77
N GLY A 44 37.15 -0.74 35.18
CA GLY A 44 36.29 -1.84 35.62
C GLY A 44 35.69 -2.53 34.41
N GLY A 45 36.39 -3.55 33.91
CA GLY A 45 35.85 -4.47 32.92
C GLY A 45 34.63 -5.19 33.48
N GLY A 46 33.45 -4.86 32.97
CA GLY A 46 32.19 -5.55 33.19
C GLY A 46 31.69 -6.12 31.88
N LYS A 47 31.66 -7.45 31.80
CA LYS A 47 31.24 -8.31 30.69
C LYS A 47 29.93 -7.83 30.03
N THR A 48 29.96 -7.75 28.70
CA THR A 48 28.88 -8.15 27.78
C THR A 48 27.46 -8.16 28.37
N ASP A 49 26.84 -7.00 28.57
CA ASP A 49 25.41 -6.92 28.86
C ASP A 49 24.69 -5.77 28.15
N SER A 50 25.29 -5.28 27.07
CA SER A 50 24.65 -4.32 26.15
C SER A 50 24.00 -5.02 24.95
N ALA A 51 23.56 -6.27 25.12
CA ALA A 51 22.94 -7.07 24.06
C ALA A 51 21.54 -6.55 23.66
N HIS A 52 20.96 -5.65 24.46
CA HIS A 52 19.85 -4.80 24.05
C HIS A 52 20.29 -3.34 24.00
N ARG A 53 21.28 -3.02 23.15
CA ARG A 53 21.50 -1.63 22.75
C ARG A 53 20.19 -1.19 22.10
N ALA A 54 19.40 -0.37 22.81
CA ALA A 54 18.10 0.11 22.37
C ALA A 54 18.22 0.57 20.91
N LEU A 55 17.57 -0.17 20.01
CA LEU A 55 17.60 0.17 18.59
C LEU A 55 17.11 1.60 18.46
N SER A 56 17.83 2.43 17.71
CA SER A 56 17.24 3.70 17.31
C SER A 56 15.92 3.42 16.57
N ALA A 57 14.95 4.32 16.66
CA ALA A 57 13.65 4.14 16.01
C ALA A 57 13.78 3.75 14.52
N ARG A 58 14.79 4.31 13.84
CA ARG A 58 15.12 3.97 12.44
C ARG A 58 15.58 2.53 12.25
N GLN A 59 16.42 2.01 13.15
CA GLN A 59 16.89 0.62 13.07
C GLN A 59 15.76 -0.37 13.39
N TYR A 60 14.92 -0.05 14.37
CA TYR A 60 13.74 -0.84 14.68
C TYR A 60 12.77 -0.90 13.49
N LEU A 61 12.43 0.25 12.89
CA LEU A 61 11.57 0.29 11.70
C LEU A 61 12.18 -0.46 10.51
N TYR A 62 13.50 -0.40 10.34
CA TYR A 62 14.17 -1.19 9.30
C TYR A 62 14.04 -2.70 9.55
N GLN A 63 14.28 -3.17 10.77
CA GLN A 63 14.12 -4.59 11.10
C GLN A 63 12.67 -5.04 11.01
N LEU A 64 11.73 -4.24 11.50
CA LEU A 64 10.30 -4.53 11.38
C LEU A 64 9.86 -4.66 9.92
N ASN A 65 10.37 -3.82 9.01
CA ASN A 65 10.07 -3.96 7.58
C ASN A 65 10.65 -5.25 6.98
N LEU A 66 11.83 -5.69 7.40
CA LEU A 66 12.40 -6.96 6.97
C LEU A 66 11.57 -8.15 7.48
N GLU A 67 11.19 -8.12 8.76
CA GLU A 67 10.34 -9.15 9.38
C GLU A 67 8.95 -9.19 8.75
N ALA A 68 8.34 -8.03 8.52
CA ALA A 68 7.04 -7.92 7.87
C ALA A 68 7.05 -8.57 6.48
N ARG A 69 8.09 -8.34 5.66
CA ARG A 69 8.21 -9.00 4.35
C ARG A 69 8.34 -10.52 4.47
N ALA A 70 9.12 -11.01 5.42
CA ALA A 70 9.28 -12.45 5.65
C ALA A 70 7.96 -13.10 6.08
N LEU A 71 7.22 -12.44 6.98
CA LEU A 71 5.90 -12.88 7.44
C LEU A 71 4.88 -12.84 6.30
N THR A 72 4.79 -11.74 5.56
CA THR A 72 3.88 -11.61 4.41
C THR A 72 4.11 -12.71 3.41
N ARG A 73 5.36 -13.04 3.07
CA ARG A 73 5.66 -14.16 2.18
C ARG A 73 5.22 -15.50 2.75
N ALA A 74 5.50 -15.78 4.03
CA ALA A 74 5.12 -17.03 4.66
C ALA A 74 3.59 -17.24 4.65
N GLU A 75 2.85 -16.21 5.05
CA GLU A 75 1.38 -16.22 5.07
C GLU A 75 0.79 -16.28 3.65
N ALA A 76 1.39 -15.60 2.67
CA ALA A 76 0.95 -15.64 1.28
C ALA A 76 1.11 -17.04 0.67
N LEU A 77 2.21 -17.74 0.94
CA LEU A 77 2.44 -19.11 0.47
C LEU A 77 1.51 -20.13 1.14
N GLU A 78 1.07 -19.87 2.38
CA GLU A 78 0.05 -20.68 3.04
C GLU A 78 -1.35 -20.46 2.43
N ALA A 79 -1.70 -19.20 2.18
CA ALA A 79 -3.01 -18.85 1.64
C ALA A 79 -3.17 -19.15 0.15
N VAL A 80 -2.08 -19.07 -0.63
CA VAL A 80 -2.07 -19.18 -2.08
C VAL A 80 -1.14 -20.31 -2.51
N VAL A 81 -1.70 -21.48 -2.80
CA VAL A 81 -0.95 -22.61 -3.33
C VAL A 81 -0.75 -22.42 -4.83
N GLY A 82 0.50 -22.23 -5.25
CA GLY A 82 0.95 -22.47 -6.62
C GLY A 82 0.17 -21.71 -7.70
N VAL A 83 0.57 -20.47 -8.01
CA VAL A 83 -0.08 -19.73 -9.10
C VAL A 83 0.56 -20.12 -10.42
N THR A 84 -0.23 -20.64 -11.35
CA THR A 84 0.25 -20.92 -12.70
C THR A 84 0.19 -19.66 -13.57
N GLY A 85 1.11 -19.54 -14.54
CA GLY A 85 1.04 -18.45 -15.52
C GLY A 85 -0.28 -18.42 -16.31
N ASP A 86 -0.95 -19.58 -16.49
CA ASP A 86 -2.26 -19.65 -17.13
C ASP A 86 -3.38 -19.04 -16.28
N GLU A 87 -3.31 -19.11 -14.96
CA GLU A 87 -4.26 -18.47 -14.06
C GLU A 87 -4.14 -16.96 -14.12
N VAL A 88 -2.92 -16.44 -14.07
CA VAL A 88 -2.66 -15.00 -14.25
C VAL A 88 -3.20 -14.52 -15.59
N ARG A 89 -2.97 -15.28 -16.67
CA ARG A 89 -3.54 -15.00 -18.00
C ARG A 89 -5.07 -15.05 -18.02
N ARG A 90 -5.70 -15.95 -17.27
CA ARG A 90 -7.17 -16.02 -17.16
C ARG A 90 -7.72 -14.78 -16.45
N VAL A 91 -7.09 -14.35 -15.35
CA VAL A 91 -7.48 -13.10 -14.64
C VAL A 91 -7.35 -11.90 -15.56
N ALA A 92 -6.22 -11.76 -16.27
CA ALA A 92 -6.01 -10.69 -17.24
C ALA A 92 -7.10 -10.66 -18.34
N ARG A 93 -7.53 -11.84 -18.81
CA ARG A 93 -8.64 -11.95 -19.77
C ARG A 93 -9.98 -11.48 -19.19
N VAL A 94 -10.27 -11.81 -17.93
CA VAL A 94 -11.50 -11.34 -17.27
C VAL A 94 -11.45 -9.83 -17.10
N LEU A 95 -10.32 -9.27 -16.65
CA LEU A 95 -10.11 -7.82 -16.53
C LEU A 95 -10.35 -7.09 -17.85
N ALA A 96 -9.74 -7.57 -18.94
CA ALA A 96 -9.94 -6.99 -20.27
C ALA A 96 -11.41 -7.00 -20.70
N ARG A 97 -12.14 -8.09 -20.40
CA ARG A 97 -13.59 -8.20 -20.70
C ARG A 97 -14.42 -7.21 -19.89
N LEU A 98 -14.14 -7.05 -18.59
CA LEU A 98 -14.85 -6.09 -17.74
C LEU A 98 -14.61 -4.66 -18.20
N ARG A 99 -13.36 -4.29 -18.48
CA ARG A 99 -13.01 -2.99 -19.05
C ARG A 99 -13.73 -2.74 -20.37
N GLY A 100 -13.73 -3.73 -21.27
CA GLY A 100 -14.44 -3.64 -22.55
C GLY A 100 -15.94 -3.40 -22.38
N ARG A 101 -16.60 -4.10 -21.43
CA ARG A 101 -18.02 -3.89 -21.12
C ARG A 101 -18.30 -2.51 -20.56
N TYR A 102 -17.47 -2.03 -19.63
CA TYR A 102 -17.61 -0.69 -19.08
C TYR A 102 -17.50 0.37 -20.19
N LEU A 103 -16.48 0.28 -21.04
CA LEU A 103 -16.29 1.22 -22.17
C LEU A 103 -17.44 1.15 -23.17
N ALA A 104 -17.93 -0.04 -23.49
CA ALA A 104 -19.11 -0.20 -24.35
C ALA A 104 -20.32 0.53 -23.75
N ARG A 105 -20.56 0.37 -22.44
CA ARG A 105 -21.65 1.05 -21.74
C ARG A 105 -21.51 2.57 -21.77
N VAL A 106 -20.29 3.10 -21.58
CA VAL A 106 -20.01 4.54 -21.69
C VAL A 106 -20.37 5.06 -23.09
N ILE A 107 -19.97 4.32 -24.13
CA ILE A 107 -20.26 4.68 -25.53
C ILE A 107 -21.77 4.62 -25.79
N ASP A 108 -22.44 3.54 -25.41
CA ASP A 108 -23.89 3.36 -25.61
C ASP A 108 -24.69 4.52 -25.01
N LEU A 109 -24.32 4.95 -23.80
CA LEU A 109 -24.95 6.08 -23.13
C LEU A 109 -24.66 7.42 -23.82
N GLY A 110 -23.47 7.60 -24.38
CA GLY A 110 -23.11 8.79 -25.17
C GLY A 110 -23.81 8.86 -26.53
N THR A 111 -24.22 7.73 -27.10
CA THR A 111 -24.98 7.67 -28.36
C THR A 111 -26.48 7.87 -28.19
N ALA A 112 -27.00 7.75 -26.96
CA ALA A 112 -28.40 8.04 -26.70
C ALA A 112 -28.64 9.55 -26.88
N GLU A 113 -29.55 9.94 -27.77
CA GLU A 113 -29.99 11.33 -27.98
C GLU A 113 -30.84 11.88 -26.80
N ARG A 114 -30.46 11.53 -25.56
CA ARG A 114 -31.16 11.90 -24.33
C ARG A 114 -30.25 12.80 -23.51
N LYS A 115 -30.83 13.85 -22.91
CA LYS A 115 -30.08 14.84 -22.10
C LYS A 115 -29.64 14.30 -20.74
N THR A 116 -30.26 13.24 -20.24
CA THR A 116 -30.05 12.74 -18.87
C THR A 116 -30.09 11.22 -18.84
N LEU A 117 -29.25 10.62 -18.00
CA LEU A 117 -29.27 9.20 -17.69
C LEU A 117 -30.45 8.90 -16.75
N THR A 118 -31.07 7.74 -16.93
CA THR A 118 -31.97 7.17 -15.93
C THR A 118 -31.16 6.65 -14.73
N GLU A 119 -31.80 6.53 -13.56
CA GLU A 119 -31.15 5.96 -12.37
C GLU A 119 -30.68 4.52 -12.59
N VAL A 120 -31.42 3.75 -13.40
CA VAL A 120 -31.04 2.37 -13.77
C VAL A 120 -29.75 2.39 -14.60
N GLU A 121 -29.68 3.23 -15.63
CA GLU A 121 -28.49 3.36 -16.47
C GLU A 121 -27.28 3.84 -15.68
N TYR A 122 -27.47 4.81 -14.79
CA TYR A 122 -26.43 5.32 -13.92
C TYR A 122 -25.91 4.22 -12.98
N THR A 123 -26.82 3.48 -12.35
CA THR A 123 -26.48 2.37 -11.45
C THR A 123 -25.74 1.26 -12.19
N ASP A 124 -26.19 0.88 -13.38
CA ASP A 124 -25.53 -0.12 -14.21
C ASP A 124 -24.12 0.31 -14.61
N LEU A 125 -23.96 1.56 -15.06
CA LEU A 125 -22.66 2.12 -15.42
C LEU A 125 -21.71 2.10 -14.22
N ARG A 126 -22.21 2.51 -13.05
CA ARG A 126 -21.45 2.52 -11.80
C ARG A 126 -21.00 1.11 -11.42
N ARG A 127 -21.89 0.12 -11.48
CA ARG A 127 -21.56 -1.29 -11.17
C ARG A 127 -20.51 -1.84 -12.14
N ALA A 128 -20.63 -1.55 -13.43
CA ALA A 128 -19.66 -1.97 -14.42
C ALA A 128 -18.26 -1.37 -14.15
N ARG A 129 -18.21 -0.08 -13.77
CA ARG A 129 -16.98 0.60 -13.37
C ARG A 129 -16.36 -0.04 -12.12
N GLU A 130 -17.14 -0.20 -11.05
CA GLU A 130 -16.66 -0.75 -9.77
C GLU A 130 -16.11 -2.17 -9.92
N GLN A 131 -16.80 -3.04 -10.68
CA GLN A 131 -16.31 -4.39 -10.94
C GLN A 131 -14.98 -4.41 -11.70
N TYR A 132 -14.83 -3.52 -12.68
CA TYR A 132 -13.59 -3.38 -13.44
C TYR A 132 -12.46 -2.87 -12.55
N GLU A 133 -12.67 -1.79 -11.81
CA GLU A 133 -11.66 -1.16 -10.96
C GLU A 133 -11.20 -2.07 -9.82
N GLU A 134 -12.13 -2.78 -9.18
CA GLU A 134 -11.78 -3.72 -8.11
C GLU A 134 -10.89 -4.86 -8.63
N LEU A 135 -11.24 -5.42 -9.80
CA LEU A 135 -10.42 -6.47 -10.40
C LEU A 135 -9.07 -5.92 -10.91
N GLU A 136 -9.03 -4.68 -11.39
CA GLU A 136 -7.78 -4.02 -11.80
C GLU A 136 -6.85 -3.81 -10.61
N HIS A 137 -7.41 -3.38 -9.48
CA HIS A 137 -6.68 -3.26 -8.22
C HIS A 137 -6.12 -4.61 -7.79
N GLY A 138 -6.97 -5.64 -7.69
CA GLY A 138 -6.54 -6.99 -7.32
C GLY A 138 -5.48 -7.57 -8.27
N PHE A 139 -5.62 -7.35 -9.58
CA PHE A 139 -4.63 -7.79 -10.57
C PHE A 139 -3.29 -7.05 -10.41
N THR A 140 -3.32 -5.77 -10.06
CA THR A 140 -2.10 -4.98 -9.77
C THR A 140 -1.39 -5.52 -8.53
N GLN A 141 -2.13 -5.82 -7.46
CA GLN A 141 -1.56 -6.43 -6.25
C GLN A 141 -0.98 -7.81 -6.52
N LEU A 142 -1.66 -8.63 -7.31
CA LEU A 142 -1.16 -9.95 -7.72
C LEU A 142 0.19 -9.83 -8.46
N LYS A 143 0.29 -8.90 -9.41
CA LYS A 143 1.57 -8.66 -10.10
C LYS A 143 2.66 -8.23 -9.13
N ALA A 144 2.38 -7.30 -8.23
CA ALA A 144 3.35 -6.82 -7.25
C ALA A 144 3.83 -7.94 -6.32
N ALA A 145 2.93 -8.80 -5.84
CA ALA A 145 3.27 -9.93 -4.98
C ALA A 145 4.15 -10.96 -5.72
N ILE A 146 3.88 -11.22 -7.00
CA ILE A 146 4.73 -12.06 -7.85
C ILE A 146 6.12 -11.41 -8.03
N GLU A 147 6.16 -10.12 -8.38
CA GLU A 147 7.41 -9.37 -8.59
C GLU A 147 8.26 -9.30 -7.31
N ALA A 148 7.63 -9.26 -6.13
CA ALA A 148 8.28 -9.29 -4.83
C ALA A 148 8.74 -10.70 -4.39
N GLY A 149 8.35 -11.76 -5.10
CA GLY A 149 8.61 -13.14 -4.72
C GLY A 149 7.79 -13.61 -3.50
N GLU A 150 6.69 -12.92 -3.20
CA GLU A 150 5.73 -13.30 -2.15
C GLU A 150 4.84 -14.47 -2.62
N ILE A 151 4.58 -14.52 -3.93
CA ILE A 151 3.84 -15.60 -4.60
C ILE A 151 4.76 -16.25 -5.63
N ASP A 152 4.92 -17.56 -5.53
CA ASP A 152 5.69 -18.34 -6.49
C ASP A 152 4.84 -18.66 -7.74
N LEU A 153 5.43 -18.44 -8.92
CA LEU A 153 4.83 -18.83 -10.20
C LEU A 153 5.29 -20.25 -10.59
N GLU A 154 4.34 -21.19 -10.59
CA GLU A 154 4.64 -22.57 -10.98
C GLU A 154 5.02 -22.67 -12.46
N GLY A 155 6.04 -23.49 -12.75
CA GLY A 155 6.48 -23.80 -14.11
C GLY A 155 7.24 -22.67 -14.81
N MET A 156 7.55 -21.57 -14.13
CA MET A 156 8.42 -20.51 -14.62
C MET A 156 9.79 -20.59 -13.92
N ARG A 157 10.87 -20.55 -14.70
CA ARG A 157 12.22 -20.37 -14.13
C ARG A 157 12.33 -18.95 -13.59
N SER A 158 12.66 -18.82 -12.31
CA SER A 158 13.19 -17.58 -11.76
C SER A 158 14.63 -17.45 -12.27
N ASP A 159 14.88 -16.52 -13.19
CA ASP A 159 16.22 -16.16 -13.66
C ASP A 159 16.95 -15.29 -12.61
#